data_AF-A0A929BQE1-F1
#
_entry.id   AF-A0A929BQE1-F1
#
_cell.length_a   1.000
_cell.length_b   1.000
_cell.length_c   1.000
_cell.angle_alpha   90.00
_cell.angle_beta   90.00
_cell.angle_gamma   90.00
#
_symmetry.space_group_name_H-M   'P 1'
#
loop_
_entity.id
_entity.type
_entity.pdbx_description
1 polymer ?
#
loop_
_entity_poly.entity_id
_entity_poly.type
_entity_poly.pdbx_seq_one_letter_code
_entity_poly.pdbx_strand_id
1 'polypeptide(L)'
;MRIIRNERRIRVFSFIGQYATLAGLLALLAGLILSWIRPEWLVPMVLSVGLGVILSVVGGFFADRYVSPLAHHTALARVLKGLDDQYALLQYVLPASHVLLEPGGCTVFVVKAQGGQVTCQKEGRWKHRQRGKFFKQFAGQEGLGGPDVEAGHQAHRLERHLARHLPDVEVPVRAAIVFVNPDVALDAAASPVPAFYGKKVKAWLRGPGKLKPLPADARRRLAEALGVDQSKNA
;
A
#
# COMPACT_ATOMS: atom_id res chain seq x y z
N MET A 1 -5.78 7.96 18.26
CA MET A 1 -5.40 6.78 17.43
C MET A 1 -3.92 6.47 17.58
N ARG A 2 -3.58 5.21 17.85
CA ARG A 2 -2.17 4.72 17.91
C ARG A 2 -1.69 4.30 16.52
N ILE A 3 -0.40 4.46 16.23
CA ILE A 3 0.19 4.05 14.96
C ILE A 3 1.43 3.20 15.27
N ILE A 4 1.44 1.94 14.81
CA ILE A 4 2.55 1.00 14.97
C ILE A 4 3.08 0.67 13.59
N ARG A 5 4.36 0.91 13.34
CA ARG A 5 4.98 0.74 12.02
C ARG A 5 6.23 -0.10 12.12
N ASN A 6 6.44 -0.93 11.10
CA ASN A 6 7.74 -1.55 10.90
C ASN A 6 8.69 -0.56 10.22
N GLU A 7 9.34 0.29 11.02
CA GLU A 7 10.26 1.33 10.55
C GLU A 7 11.47 0.74 9.82
N ARG A 8 11.95 -0.45 10.22
CA ARG A 8 13.06 -1.13 9.54
C ARG A 8 12.69 -1.46 8.09
N ARG A 9 11.51 -2.05 7.86
CA ARG A 9 11.04 -2.39 6.51
C ARG A 9 10.83 -1.14 5.67
N ILE A 10 10.23 -0.09 6.23
CA ILE A 10 10.04 1.18 5.54
C ILE A 10 11.39 1.76 5.13
N ARG A 11 12.35 1.85 6.05
CA ARG A 11 13.69 2.39 5.77
C ARG A 11 14.42 1.65 4.66
N VAL A 12 14.43 0.32 4.70
CA VAL A 12 15.10 -0.51 3.67
C VAL A 12 14.47 -0.28 2.30
N PHE A 13 13.14 -0.29 2.21
CA PHE A 13 12.46 -0.10 0.93
C PHE A 13 12.48 1.35 0.43
N SER A 14 12.47 2.34 1.33
CA SER A 14 12.73 3.73 0.98
C SER A 14 14.15 3.92 0.43
N PHE A 15 15.15 3.28 1.04
CA PHE A 15 16.53 3.30 0.57
C PHE A 15 16.63 2.69 -0.84
N ILE A 16 16.03 1.52 -1.07
CA ILE A 16 15.99 0.90 -2.41
C ILE A 16 15.32 1.85 -3.41
N GLY A 17 14.18 2.46 -3.07
CA GLY A 17 13.51 3.40 -3.97
C GLY A 17 14.35 4.62 -4.35
N GLN A 18 15.06 5.20 -3.37
CA GLN A 18 15.91 6.38 -3.58
C GLN A 18 17.17 6.07 -4.39
N TYR A 19 17.85 4.96 -4.08
CA TYR A 19 19.17 4.67 -4.66
C TYR A 19 19.11 3.77 -5.89
N ALA A 20 18.14 2.86 -6.02
CA ALA A 20 18.06 1.97 -7.18
C ALA A 20 17.72 2.74 -8.47
N THR A 21 16.89 3.78 -8.39
CA THR A 21 16.62 4.68 -9.53
C THR A 21 17.88 5.41 -9.97
N LEU A 22 18.64 5.97 -9.02
CA LEU A 22 19.90 6.65 -9.30
C LEU A 22 20.95 5.69 -9.88
N ALA A 23 21.11 4.51 -9.30
CA ALA A 23 22.02 3.48 -9.79
C ALA A 23 21.63 3.01 -11.20
N GLY A 24 20.33 2.83 -11.46
CA GLY A 24 19.82 2.50 -12.79
C GLY A 24 20.14 3.57 -13.82
N LEU A 25 19.93 4.85 -13.47
CA LEU A 25 20.28 5.98 -14.34
C LEU A 25 21.78 6.05 -14.65
N LEU A 26 22.63 5.84 -13.64
CA LEU A 26 24.08 5.79 -13.83
C LEU A 26 24.51 4.62 -14.72
N ALA A 27 23.90 3.44 -14.55
CA ALA A 27 24.17 2.29 -15.41
C ALA A 27 23.74 2.52 -16.87
N LEU A 28 22.61 3.22 -17.09
CA LEU A 28 22.17 3.62 -18.43
C LEU A 28 23.13 4.63 -19.05
N LEU A 29 23.58 5.64 -18.29
CA LEU A 29 24.57 6.62 -18.75
C LEU A 29 25.91 5.95 -19.08
N ALA A 30 26.38 5.04 -18.23
CA ALA A 30 27.60 4.27 -18.49
C ALA A 30 27.48 3.46 -19.78
N GLY A 31 26.34 2.78 -19.99
CA GLY A 31 26.07 2.04 -21.23
C GLY A 31 26.06 2.93 -22.48
N LEU A 32 25.50 4.14 -22.37
CA LEU A 32 25.51 5.12 -23.46
C LEU A 32 26.93 5.63 -23.78
N ILE A 33 27.73 5.95 -22.76
CA ILE A 33 29.12 6.39 -22.94
C ILE A 33 29.96 5.27 -23.57
N LEU A 34 29.78 4.03 -23.10
CA LEU A 34 30.47 2.86 -23.67
C LEU A 34 30.17 2.68 -25.16
N SER A 35 28.92 2.98 -25.58
CA SER A 35 28.50 2.93 -26.98
C SER A 35 29.29 3.85 -27.90
N TRP A 36 29.80 4.98 -27.38
CA TRP A 36 30.58 5.94 -28.17
C TRP A 36 32.08 5.65 -28.14
N ILE A 37 32.61 5.12 -27.03
CA ILE A 37 34.06 4.88 -26.86
C ILE A 37 34.48 3.52 -27.44
N ARG A 38 33.65 2.48 -27.30
CA ARG A 38 33.97 1.08 -27.67
C ARG A 38 32.76 0.42 -28.33
N PRO A 39 32.40 0.80 -29.57
CA PRO A 39 31.23 0.25 -30.28
C PRO A 39 31.30 -1.27 -30.49
N GLU A 40 32.49 -1.86 -30.45
CA GLU A 40 32.73 -3.31 -30.55
C GLU A 40 32.30 -4.10 -29.30
N TRP A 41 32.04 -3.44 -28.15
CA TRP A 41 31.65 -4.08 -26.89
C TRP A 41 30.12 -4.20 -26.74
N LEU A 42 29.49 -4.85 -27.71
CA LEU A 42 28.02 -4.95 -27.78
C LEU A 42 27.41 -5.70 -26.58
N VAL A 43 28.04 -6.78 -26.10
CA VAL A 43 27.51 -7.58 -24.98
C VAL A 43 27.52 -6.82 -23.65
N PRO A 44 28.64 -6.23 -23.19
CA PRO A 44 28.66 -5.40 -21.97
C PRO A 44 27.68 -4.22 -22.03
N MET A 45 27.53 -3.60 -23.21
CA MET A 45 26.58 -2.51 -23.41
C MET A 45 25.14 -2.95 -23.19
N VAL A 46 24.72 -4.05 -23.84
CA VAL A 46 23.36 -4.59 -23.69
C VAL A 46 23.07 -4.97 -22.24
N LEU A 47 24.05 -5.56 -21.54
CA LEU A 47 23.91 -5.90 -20.12
C LEU A 47 23.78 -4.65 -19.24
N SER A 48 24.60 -3.62 -19.46
CA SER A 48 24.53 -2.36 -18.72
C SER A 48 23.18 -1.68 -18.90
N VAL A 49 22.68 -1.63 -20.14
CA VAL A 49 21.38 -1.03 -20.46
C VAL A 49 20.25 -1.85 -19.82
N GLY A 50 20.27 -3.17 -19.99
CA GLY A 50 19.26 -4.06 -19.41
C GLY A 50 19.20 -3.93 -17.89
N LEU A 51 20.36 -3.97 -17.22
CA LEU A 51 20.46 -3.79 -15.78
C LEU A 51 19.97 -2.40 -15.34
N GLY A 52 20.34 -1.36 -16.08
CA GLY A 52 19.91 0.01 -15.83
C GLY A 52 18.40 0.19 -15.92
N VAL A 53 17.74 -0.43 -16.91
CA VAL A 53 16.28 -0.41 -17.04
C VAL A 53 15.62 -1.13 -15.86
N ILE A 54 16.09 -2.33 -15.52
CA ILE A 54 15.51 -3.12 -14.42
C ILE A 54 15.63 -2.35 -13.10
N LEU A 55 16.80 -1.82 -12.78
CA LEU A 55 17.04 -1.02 -11.57
C LEU A 55 16.17 0.23 -11.54
N SER A 56 15.97 0.90 -12.68
CA SER A 56 15.12 2.09 -12.78
C SER A 56 13.65 1.77 -12.53
N VAL A 57 13.14 0.67 -13.10
CA VAL A 57 11.74 0.23 -12.92
C VAL A 57 11.50 -0.20 -11.47
N VAL A 58 12.39 -1.02 -10.91
CA VAL A 58 12.29 -1.49 -9.52
C VAL A 58 12.42 -0.32 -8.54
N GLY A 59 13.40 0.55 -8.76
CA GLY A 59 13.58 1.75 -7.96
C GLY A 59 12.34 2.64 -8.01
N GLY A 60 11.78 2.86 -9.19
CA GLY A 60 10.56 3.66 -9.37
C GLY A 60 9.37 3.10 -8.59
N PHE A 61 9.19 1.78 -8.63
CA PHE A 61 8.13 1.09 -7.88
C PHE A 61 8.26 1.33 -6.36
N PHE A 62 9.45 1.15 -5.80
CA PHE A 62 9.67 1.39 -4.38
C PHE A 62 9.64 2.88 -4.02
N ALA A 63 10.10 3.76 -4.90
CA ALA A 63 10.06 5.20 -4.71
C ALA A 63 8.61 5.71 -4.64
N ASP A 64 7.74 5.28 -5.55
CA ASP A 64 6.31 5.65 -5.55
C ASP A 64 5.62 5.21 -4.25
N ARG A 65 5.91 3.99 -3.79
CA ARG A 65 5.25 3.38 -2.63
C ARG A 65 5.77 3.86 -1.27
N TYR A 66 7.07 4.16 -1.15
CA TYR A 66 7.74 4.42 0.13
C TYR A 66 8.38 5.80 0.28
N VAL A 67 8.68 6.51 -0.81
CA VAL A 67 9.44 7.78 -0.78
C VAL A 67 8.59 8.98 -1.18
N SER A 68 7.66 8.78 -2.11
CA SER A 68 6.75 9.82 -2.62
C SER A 68 6.04 10.58 -1.50
N PRO A 69 5.65 11.87 -1.71
CA PRO A 69 4.75 12.59 -0.80
C PRO A 69 3.42 11.86 -0.53
N LEU A 70 3.04 10.95 -1.44
CA LEU A 70 1.87 10.09 -1.36
C LEU A 70 2.19 8.66 -0.90
N ALA A 71 3.38 8.45 -0.31
CA ALA A 71 3.79 7.14 0.21
C ALA A 71 2.69 6.56 1.10
N HIS A 72 2.34 5.29 0.82
CA HIS A 72 1.09 4.70 1.28
C HIS A 72 0.93 4.75 2.81
N HIS A 73 2.02 4.53 3.53
CA HIS A 73 2.05 4.53 4.99
C HIS A 73 1.78 5.93 5.58
N THR A 74 2.39 6.97 5.02
CA THR A 74 2.24 8.35 5.48
C THR A 74 0.89 8.93 5.06
N ALA A 75 0.48 8.68 3.82
CA ALA A 75 -0.77 9.17 3.27
C ALA A 75 -2.00 8.56 3.98
N LEU A 76 -2.00 7.25 4.22
CA LEU A 76 -3.08 6.60 4.96
C LEU A 76 -3.18 7.10 6.41
N ALA A 77 -2.04 7.25 7.09
CA ALA A 77 -2.02 7.79 8.46
C ALA A 77 -2.55 9.22 8.50
N ARG A 78 -2.24 10.05 7.49
CA ARG A 78 -2.78 11.41 7.36
C ARG A 78 -4.30 11.40 7.15
N VAL A 79 -4.80 10.50 6.32
CA VAL A 79 -6.24 10.33 6.05
C VAL A 79 -7.00 9.90 7.30
N LEU A 80 -6.45 8.95 8.06
CA LEU A 80 -7.05 8.40 9.27
C LEU A 80 -6.77 9.25 10.53
N LYS A 81 -5.99 10.33 10.41
CA LYS A 81 -5.72 11.25 11.53
C LYS A 81 -7.05 11.83 12.05
N GLY A 82 -7.17 11.88 13.38
CA GLY A 82 -8.37 12.33 14.09
C GLY A 82 -9.41 11.23 14.34
N LEU A 83 -9.03 9.95 14.19
CA LEU A 83 -9.76 8.83 14.80
C LEU A 83 -9.41 8.70 16.29
N ASP A 84 -10.36 8.19 17.06
CA ASP A 84 -10.28 8.09 18.52
C ASP A 84 -9.17 7.11 18.97
N ASP A 85 -8.90 7.05 20.28
CA ASP A 85 -7.86 6.18 20.84
C ASP A 85 -8.22 4.70 20.87
N GLN A 86 -9.46 4.38 20.53
CA GLN A 86 -9.90 3.01 20.36
C GLN A 86 -9.38 2.38 19.05
N TYR A 87 -8.84 3.19 18.13
CA TYR A 87 -8.28 2.76 16.86
C TYR A 87 -6.75 2.65 16.94
N ALA A 88 -6.20 1.57 16.39
CA ALA A 88 -4.76 1.40 16.22
C ALA A 88 -4.42 1.01 14.79
N LEU A 89 -3.56 1.77 14.12
CA LEU A 89 -3.12 1.53 12.75
C LEU A 89 -1.78 0.80 12.75
N LEU A 90 -1.78 -0.46 12.34
CA LEU A 90 -0.59 -1.28 12.13
C LEU A 90 -0.18 -1.22 10.66
N GLN A 91 1.05 -0.81 10.38
CA GLN A 91 1.59 -0.70 9.02
C GLN A 91 2.83 -1.55 8.87
N TYR A 92 2.77 -2.50 7.95
CA TYR A 92 3.85 -3.44 7.61
C TYR A 92 4.34 -4.33 8.77
N VAL A 93 3.56 -4.45 9.83
CA VAL A 93 3.83 -5.33 10.98
C VAL A 93 3.20 -6.71 10.77
N LEU A 94 1.99 -6.74 10.18
CA LEU A 94 1.20 -7.93 9.96
C LEU A 94 1.34 -8.45 8.51
N PRO A 95 0.81 -9.64 8.20
CA PRO A 95 0.81 -10.18 6.83
C PRO A 95 0.11 -9.29 5.80
N ALA A 96 -0.84 -8.47 6.25
CA ALA A 96 -1.46 -7.41 5.45
C ALA A 96 -0.68 -6.08 5.60
N SER A 97 -0.61 -5.29 4.52
CA SER A 97 0.26 -4.10 4.47
C SER A 97 -0.18 -3.01 5.45
N HIS A 98 -1.49 -2.79 5.55
CA HIS A 98 -2.08 -1.82 6.45
C HIS A 98 -3.32 -2.41 7.10
N VAL A 99 -3.29 -2.50 8.43
CA VAL A 99 -4.39 -3.05 9.23
C VAL A 99 -4.76 -2.01 10.26
N LEU A 100 -6.03 -1.64 10.30
CA LEU A 100 -6.61 -0.82 11.35
C LEU A 100 -7.36 -1.74 12.29
N LEU A 101 -6.88 -1.81 13.53
CA LEU A 101 -7.60 -2.40 14.64
C LEU A 101 -8.68 -1.41 15.08
N GLU A 102 -9.92 -1.88 15.11
CA GLU A 102 -11.11 -1.13 15.49
C GLU A 102 -11.80 -1.85 16.66
N PRO A 103 -12.71 -1.18 17.41
CA PRO A 103 -13.41 -1.82 18.52
C PRO A 103 -14.17 -3.11 18.14
N GLY A 104 -14.60 -3.22 16.89
CA GLY A 104 -15.39 -4.34 16.38
C GLY A 104 -14.63 -5.35 15.51
N GLY A 105 -13.31 -5.20 15.35
CA GLY A 105 -12.52 -6.12 14.52
C GLY A 105 -11.35 -5.45 13.81
N CYS A 106 -11.02 -5.95 12.61
CA CYS A 106 -9.89 -5.46 11.82
C CYS A 106 -10.33 -5.01 10.43
N THR A 107 -9.85 -3.85 10.01
CA THR A 107 -10.02 -3.33 8.64
C THR A 107 -8.68 -3.29 7.92
N VAL A 108 -8.57 -4.02 6.82
CA VAL A 108 -7.41 -4.02 5.94
C VAL A 108 -7.55 -2.92 4.90
N PHE A 109 -6.51 -2.11 4.72
CA PHE A 109 -6.50 -1.04 3.74
C PHE A 109 -5.55 -1.32 2.59
N VAL A 110 -6.09 -1.31 1.37
CA VAL A 110 -5.29 -1.21 0.14
C VAL A 110 -5.22 0.26 -0.26
N VAL A 111 -4.02 0.82 -0.19
CA VAL A 111 -3.77 2.23 -0.50
C VAL A 111 -3.31 2.35 -1.94
N LYS A 112 -3.89 3.31 -2.66
CA LYS A 112 -3.61 3.58 -4.07
C LYS A 112 -3.31 5.07 -4.26
N ALA A 113 -2.12 5.38 -4.79
CA ALA A 113 -1.64 6.75 -5.00
C ALA A 113 -1.87 7.26 -6.45
N GLN A 114 -2.59 6.49 -7.27
CA GLN A 114 -2.90 6.88 -8.64
C GLN A 114 -3.87 8.07 -8.67
N GLY A 115 -3.56 9.06 -9.52
CA GLY A 115 -4.43 10.20 -9.80
C GLY A 115 -5.18 10.03 -11.13
N GLY A 116 -5.89 11.07 -11.57
CA GLY A 116 -6.69 11.01 -12.80
C GLY A 116 -8.00 10.24 -12.61
N GLN A 117 -8.58 9.76 -13.70
CA GLN A 117 -9.89 9.13 -13.69
C GLN A 117 -9.76 7.62 -13.41
N VAL A 118 -10.36 7.18 -12.32
CA VAL A 118 -10.43 5.78 -11.91
C VAL A 118 -11.89 5.35 -11.89
N THR A 119 -12.25 4.40 -12.75
CA THR A 119 -13.61 3.85 -12.82
C THR A 119 -13.60 2.36 -12.55
N CYS A 120 -14.54 1.87 -11.74
CA CYS A 120 -14.82 0.45 -11.58
C CYS A 120 -16.10 0.12 -12.35
N GLN A 121 -16.00 -0.77 -13.33
CA GLN A 121 -17.16 -1.31 -14.02
C GLN A 121 -17.76 -2.48 -13.23
N LYS A 122 -18.95 -2.94 -13.64
CA LYS A 122 -19.53 -4.19 -13.13
C LYS A 122 -18.52 -5.34 -13.35
N GLU A 123 -18.52 -6.33 -12.46
CA GLU A 123 -17.55 -7.45 -12.42
C GLU A 123 -16.14 -7.13 -11.90
N GLY A 124 -15.92 -5.99 -11.24
CA GLY A 124 -14.60 -5.67 -10.65
C GLY A 124 -13.54 -5.26 -11.70
N ARG A 125 -13.97 -4.82 -12.90
CA ARG A 125 -13.04 -4.35 -13.93
C ARG A 125 -12.65 -2.90 -13.68
N TRP A 126 -11.39 -2.68 -13.30
CA TRP A 126 -10.85 -1.35 -13.05
C TRP A 126 -10.25 -0.73 -14.30
N LYS A 127 -10.65 0.51 -14.59
CA LYS A 127 -10.09 1.34 -15.66
C LYS A 127 -9.44 2.57 -15.05
N HIS A 128 -8.24 2.88 -15.53
CA HIS A 128 -7.45 4.03 -15.11
C HIS A 128 -7.00 4.83 -16.32
N ARG A 129 -7.45 6.08 -16.38
CA ARG A 129 -7.08 7.07 -17.41
C ARG A 129 -6.33 8.22 -16.75
N GLN A 130 -5.08 8.42 -17.17
CA GLN A 130 -4.23 9.49 -16.67
C GLN A 130 -3.32 10.00 -17.81
N ARG A 131 -3.10 11.31 -17.88
CA ARG A 131 -2.13 11.90 -18.81
C ARG A 131 -0.72 11.41 -18.44
N GLY A 132 0.05 11.01 -19.45
CA GLY A 132 1.41 10.48 -19.26
C GLY A 132 1.47 9.13 -18.55
N LYS A 133 0.37 8.35 -18.49
CA LYS A 133 0.32 7.03 -17.83
C LYS A 133 1.47 6.12 -18.27
N PHE A 134 1.72 6.03 -19.57
CA PHE A 134 2.79 5.19 -20.11
C PHE A 134 4.16 5.62 -19.59
N PHE A 135 4.51 6.90 -19.70
CA PHE A 135 5.79 7.42 -19.18
C PHE A 135 5.96 7.16 -17.68
N LYS A 136 4.90 7.38 -16.89
CA LYS A 136 4.98 7.13 -15.44
C LYS A 136 5.08 5.64 -15.10
N GLN A 137 4.40 4.77 -15.84
CA GLN A 137 4.51 3.33 -15.66
C GLN A 137 5.89 2.81 -16.08
N PHE A 138 6.48 3.37 -17.14
CA PHE A 138 7.88 3.13 -17.52
C PHE A 138 8.85 3.63 -16.45
N ALA A 139 8.54 4.75 -15.79
CA ALA A 139 9.28 5.25 -14.63
C ALA A 139 9.03 4.43 -13.35
N GLY A 140 8.35 3.28 -13.43
CA GLY A 140 8.11 2.36 -12.32
C GLY A 140 6.89 2.68 -11.47
N GLN A 141 6.03 3.65 -11.84
CA GLN A 141 4.80 3.89 -11.10
C GLN A 141 3.91 2.64 -11.08
N GLU A 142 3.43 2.26 -9.89
CA GLU A 142 2.58 1.08 -9.73
C GLU A 142 1.28 1.26 -10.54
N GLY A 143 1.00 0.33 -11.45
CA GLY A 143 -0.28 0.27 -12.15
C GLY A 143 -1.44 0.04 -11.18
N LEU A 144 -2.65 0.48 -11.54
CA LEU A 144 -3.82 0.30 -10.67
C LEU A 144 -4.08 -1.18 -10.34
N GLY A 145 -3.94 -2.08 -11.33
CA GLY A 145 -4.20 -3.50 -11.20
C GLY A 145 -5.67 -3.81 -10.86
N GLY A 146 -5.87 -4.83 -10.03
CA GLY A 146 -7.16 -5.19 -9.41
C GLY A 146 -7.13 -4.90 -7.90
N PRO A 147 -7.41 -3.65 -7.46
CA PRO A 147 -7.33 -3.28 -6.05
C PRO A 147 -8.33 -4.03 -5.16
N ASP A 148 -9.46 -4.49 -5.72
CA ASP A 148 -10.45 -5.35 -5.08
C ASP A 148 -9.89 -6.76 -4.82
N VAL A 149 -9.24 -7.35 -5.81
CA VAL A 149 -8.57 -8.65 -5.68
C VAL A 149 -7.43 -8.57 -4.67
N GLU A 150 -6.62 -7.51 -4.73
CA GLU A 150 -5.57 -7.24 -3.75
C GLU A 150 -6.14 -7.11 -2.33
N ALA A 151 -7.25 -6.38 -2.18
CA ALA A 151 -7.91 -6.17 -0.89
C ALA A 151 -8.45 -7.48 -0.31
N GLY A 152 -9.10 -8.30 -1.13
CA GLY A 152 -9.55 -9.64 -0.74
C GLY A 152 -8.40 -10.54 -0.30
N HIS A 153 -7.30 -10.56 -1.05
CA HIS A 153 -6.13 -11.35 -0.67
C HIS A 153 -5.49 -10.89 0.63
N GLN A 154 -5.39 -9.58 0.88
CA GLN A 154 -4.83 -9.07 2.13
C GLN A 154 -5.75 -9.36 3.32
N ALA A 155 -7.08 -9.23 3.16
CA ALA A 155 -8.04 -9.62 4.19
C ALA A 155 -7.92 -11.13 4.51
N HIS A 156 -7.91 -11.99 3.50
CA HIS A 156 -7.80 -13.43 3.72
C HIS A 156 -6.49 -13.85 4.40
N ARG A 157 -5.36 -13.18 4.07
CA ARG A 157 -4.09 -13.41 4.78
C ARG A 157 -4.18 -13.05 6.26
N LEU A 158 -4.88 -11.95 6.58
CA LEU A 158 -5.08 -11.53 7.96
C LEU A 158 -6.02 -12.49 8.70
N GLU A 159 -7.13 -12.90 8.08
CA GLU A 159 -8.05 -13.91 8.64
C GLU A 159 -7.32 -15.20 8.99
N ARG A 160 -6.54 -15.75 8.05
CA ARG A 160 -5.74 -16.96 8.28
C ARG A 160 -4.71 -16.76 9.39
N HIS A 161 -4.12 -15.56 9.49
CA HIS A 161 -3.18 -15.25 10.56
C HIS A 161 -3.88 -15.21 11.92
N LEU A 162 -5.05 -14.54 12.01
CA LEU A 162 -5.85 -14.45 13.23
C LEU A 162 -6.37 -15.83 13.65
N ALA A 163 -6.92 -16.63 12.73
CA ALA A 163 -7.41 -17.98 13.02
C ALA A 163 -6.33 -18.91 13.61
N ARG A 164 -5.05 -18.69 13.28
CA ARG A 164 -3.93 -19.46 13.84
C ARG A 164 -3.51 -19.01 15.25
N HIS A 165 -3.67 -17.73 15.57
CA HIS A 165 -3.21 -17.17 16.86
C HIS A 165 -4.36 -17.01 17.86
N LEU A 166 -5.61 -16.94 17.38
CA LEU A 166 -6.83 -16.72 18.14
C LEU A 166 -7.96 -17.63 17.62
N PRO A 167 -7.81 -18.97 17.71
CA PRO A 167 -8.82 -19.90 17.21
C PRO A 167 -10.18 -19.76 17.92
N ASP A 168 -10.18 -19.34 19.18
CA ASP A 168 -11.39 -19.24 20.01
C ASP A 168 -12.10 -17.88 19.90
N VAL A 169 -11.62 -16.97 19.04
CA VAL A 169 -12.17 -15.62 18.90
C VAL A 169 -12.55 -15.35 17.46
N GLU A 170 -13.84 -15.20 17.19
CA GLU A 170 -14.32 -14.71 15.90
C GLU A 170 -14.03 -13.21 15.77
N VAL A 171 -13.07 -12.87 14.92
CA VAL A 171 -12.69 -11.48 14.64
C VAL A 171 -13.17 -11.11 13.24
N PRO A 172 -14.12 -10.17 13.11
CA PRO A 172 -14.52 -9.65 11.81
C PRO A 172 -13.33 -8.98 11.11
N VAL A 173 -12.93 -9.54 9.96
CA VAL A 173 -11.95 -8.93 9.07
C VAL A 173 -12.68 -8.42 7.84
N ARG A 174 -12.35 -7.20 7.42
CA ARG A 174 -12.88 -6.62 6.19
C ARG A 174 -11.79 -5.86 5.45
N ALA A 175 -12.03 -5.58 4.18
CA ALA A 175 -11.12 -4.81 3.35
C ALA A 175 -11.76 -3.51 2.87
N ALA A 176 -10.94 -2.49 2.67
CA ALA A 176 -11.32 -1.23 2.04
C ALA A 176 -10.18 -0.69 1.16
N ILE A 177 -10.55 -0.08 0.04
CA ILE A 177 -9.59 0.53 -0.89
C ILE A 177 -9.60 2.04 -0.65
N VAL A 178 -8.42 2.64 -0.54
CA VAL A 178 -8.26 4.07 -0.25
C VAL A 178 -7.37 4.71 -1.30
N PHE A 179 -7.96 5.62 -2.07
CA PHE A 179 -7.22 6.49 -2.97
C PHE A 179 -6.78 7.75 -2.23
N VAL A 180 -5.48 7.99 -2.20
CA VAL A 180 -4.86 9.09 -1.41
C VAL A 180 -4.42 10.28 -2.26
N ASN A 181 -4.39 10.13 -3.58
CA ASN A 181 -4.01 11.21 -4.49
C ASN A 181 -5.13 12.26 -4.56
N PRO A 182 -4.86 13.55 -4.33
CA PRO A 182 -5.88 14.59 -4.38
C PRO A 182 -6.52 14.76 -5.77
N ASP A 183 -5.80 14.44 -6.84
CA ASP A 183 -6.24 14.62 -8.22
C ASP A 183 -7.00 13.40 -8.76
N VAL A 184 -7.47 12.51 -7.88
CA VAL A 184 -8.23 11.32 -8.28
C VAL A 184 -9.71 11.65 -8.45
N ALA A 185 -10.24 11.34 -9.64
CA ALA A 185 -11.66 11.30 -9.91
C ALA A 185 -12.12 9.84 -9.85
N LEU A 186 -12.66 9.44 -8.68
CA LEU A 186 -13.06 8.06 -8.39
C LEU A 186 -14.55 7.83 -8.65
N ASP A 187 -14.86 6.90 -9.53
CA ASP A 187 -16.19 6.31 -9.72
C ASP A 187 -16.11 4.80 -9.48
N ALA A 188 -16.45 4.37 -8.26
CA ALA A 188 -16.30 2.99 -7.81
C ALA A 188 -17.57 2.42 -7.18
N ALA A 189 -18.74 2.90 -7.59
CA ALA A 189 -20.02 2.43 -7.04
C ALA A 189 -20.26 0.93 -7.28
N ALA A 190 -19.72 0.38 -8.38
CA ALA A 190 -19.83 -1.04 -8.73
C ALA A 190 -18.73 -1.92 -8.11
N SER A 191 -17.86 -1.36 -7.26
CA SER A 191 -16.75 -2.10 -6.65
C SER A 191 -17.25 -3.12 -5.62
N PRO A 192 -16.83 -4.40 -5.69
CA PRO A 192 -17.19 -5.41 -4.70
C PRO A 192 -16.66 -5.08 -3.29
N VAL A 193 -15.50 -4.42 -3.23
CA VAL A 193 -14.87 -3.95 -1.99
C VAL A 193 -15.09 -2.44 -1.89
N PRO A 194 -15.48 -1.91 -0.71
CA PRO A 194 -15.72 -0.49 -0.56
C PRO A 194 -14.45 0.33 -0.88
N ALA A 195 -14.57 1.24 -1.85
CA ALA A 195 -13.48 2.07 -2.35
C ALA A 195 -13.79 3.55 -2.12
N PHE A 196 -12.82 4.26 -1.55
CA PHE A 196 -13.02 5.65 -1.12
C PHE A 196 -11.88 6.54 -1.57
N TYR A 197 -12.22 7.80 -1.85
CA TYR A 197 -11.27 8.88 -1.75
C TYR A 197 -11.00 9.19 -0.27
N GLY A 198 -9.73 9.33 0.12
CA GLY A 198 -9.25 9.33 1.51
C GLY A 198 -10.17 10.01 2.52
N LYS A 199 -10.63 11.24 2.25
CA LYS A 199 -11.48 12.00 3.20
C LYS A 199 -12.79 11.28 3.58
N LYS A 200 -13.38 10.50 2.66
CA LYS A 200 -14.65 9.78 2.87
C LYS A 200 -14.51 8.53 3.73
N VAL A 201 -13.30 7.98 3.88
CA VAL A 201 -13.05 6.76 4.66
C VAL A 201 -13.47 6.93 6.11
N LYS A 202 -13.11 8.04 6.75
CA LYS A 202 -13.45 8.28 8.17
C LYS A 202 -14.95 8.35 8.43
N ALA A 203 -15.71 8.96 7.52
CA ALA A 203 -17.16 9.02 7.61
C ALA A 203 -17.78 7.62 7.47
N TRP A 204 -17.25 6.81 6.55
CA TRP A 204 -17.67 5.42 6.40
C TRP A 204 -17.39 4.59 7.66
N LEU A 205 -16.18 4.67 8.23
CA LEU A 205 -15.80 3.96 9.46
C LEU A 205 -16.72 4.28 10.65
N ARG A 206 -17.20 5.52 10.75
CA ARG A 206 -18.08 5.97 11.84
C ARG A 206 -19.57 5.70 11.61
N GLY A 207 -19.98 5.50 10.36
CA GLY A 207 -21.39 5.33 9.98
C GLY A 207 -21.67 3.94 9.42
N PRO A 208 -21.89 3.79 8.10
CA PRO A 208 -22.30 2.52 7.48
C PRO A 208 -21.26 1.40 7.60
N GLY A 209 -19.99 1.76 7.80
CA GLY A 209 -18.90 0.85 8.09
C GLY A 209 -18.64 0.69 9.59
N LYS A 210 -19.53 1.05 10.51
CA LYS A 210 -19.27 0.80 11.94
C LYS A 210 -19.48 -0.68 12.26
N LEU A 211 -18.43 -1.36 12.76
CA LEU A 211 -18.55 -2.74 13.25
C LEU A 211 -19.17 -2.78 14.65
N LYS A 212 -19.89 -3.87 14.96
CA LYS A 212 -20.38 -4.12 16.31
C LYS A 212 -19.18 -4.35 17.24
N PRO A 213 -19.10 -3.68 18.40
CA PRO A 213 -17.98 -3.87 19.33
C PRO A 213 -17.83 -5.34 19.73
N LEU A 214 -16.59 -5.82 19.73
CA LEU A 214 -16.27 -7.15 20.24
C LEU A 214 -16.38 -7.18 21.77
N PRO A 215 -16.66 -8.36 22.38
CA PRO A 215 -16.55 -8.54 23.82
C PRO A 215 -15.20 -8.06 24.35
N ALA A 216 -15.16 -7.52 25.57
CA ALA A 216 -13.95 -6.92 26.14
C ALA A 216 -12.76 -7.89 26.15
N ASP A 217 -13.01 -9.17 26.48
CA ASP A 217 -12.00 -10.22 26.50
C ASP A 217 -11.45 -10.53 25.10
N ALA A 218 -12.35 -10.67 24.12
CA ALA A 218 -11.98 -10.88 22.71
C ALA A 218 -11.14 -9.72 22.18
N ARG A 219 -11.53 -8.49 22.51
CA ARG A 219 -10.80 -7.28 22.12
C ARG A 219 -9.41 -7.22 22.75
N ARG A 220 -9.28 -7.59 24.02
CA ARG A 220 -7.99 -7.61 24.72
C ARG A 220 -7.05 -8.65 24.11
N ARG A 221 -7.52 -9.89 23.93
CA ARG A 221 -6.76 -10.96 23.28
C ARG A 221 -6.33 -10.57 21.86
N LEU A 222 -7.21 -9.90 21.11
CA LEU A 222 -6.87 -9.37 19.79
C LEU A 222 -5.78 -8.31 19.84
N ALA A 223 -5.89 -7.34 20.76
CA ALA A 223 -4.87 -6.31 20.92
C ALA A 223 -3.51 -6.88 21.35
N GLU A 224 -3.51 -7.89 22.22
CA GLU A 224 -2.29 -8.61 22.66
C GLU A 224 -1.67 -9.40 21.51
N ALA A 225 -2.45 -10.20 20.77
CA ALA A 225 -1.97 -10.98 19.62
C ALA A 225 -1.39 -10.10 18.50
N LEU A 226 -1.92 -8.88 18.33
CA LEU A 226 -1.43 -7.91 17.35
C LEU A 226 -0.30 -7.02 17.89
N GLY A 227 0.14 -7.21 19.15
CA GLY A 227 1.23 -6.45 19.76
C GLY A 227 0.90 -4.99 20.09
N VAL A 228 -0.38 -4.63 20.15
CA VAL A 228 -0.82 -3.24 20.42
C VAL A 228 -0.69 -2.86 21.88
N ASP A 229 -0.76 -3.83 22.81
CA ASP A 229 -0.69 -3.56 24.25
C ASP A 229 0.75 -3.45 24.78
N GLN A 230 1.71 -4.14 24.14
CA GLN A 230 3.14 -4.08 24.54
C GLN A 230 3.79 -2.71 24.27
N SER A 231 3.21 -1.89 23.39
CA SER A 231 3.65 -0.51 23.14
C SER A 231 3.43 0.44 24.33
N LYS A 232 2.70 0.04 25.39
CA LYS A 232 2.57 0.86 26.61
C LYS A 232 3.82 0.85 27.49
N ASN A 233 4.70 -0.14 27.33
CA ASN A 233 5.85 -0.38 28.21
C ASN A 233 7.21 -0.14 27.52
N ALA A 234 7.23 0.50 26.35
CA ALA A 234 8.44 0.84 25.58
C ALA A 234 8.56 2.35 25.38
#